data_AF-A0AAD3NGQ4-F1
#
_entry.id   AF-A0AAD3NGQ4-F1
#
_cell.length_a   1.000
_cell.length_b   1.000
_cell.length_c   1.000
_cell.angle_alpha   90.00
_cell.angle_beta   90.00
_cell.angle_gamma   90.00
#
_symmetry.space_group_name_H-M   'P 1'
#
loop_
_entity.id
_entity.type
_entity.pdbx_description
1 polymer ?
#
loop_
_entity_poly.entity_id
_entity_poly.type
_entity_poly.pdbx_seq_one_letter_code
_entity_poly.pdbx_strand_id
1 'polypeptide(L)'
;LDAGQKLRLQQQLQQHVQLLTQIHLLSSPVAKLQSEAETTRQFLVELDVLAHRAELLVASARPGFCSSFRSSNLQEALQLLEELRQTPVTYRPQLHPPDARGHMRCFPVMPPELAWIFATRPVFLHPELLPCVNLDPDLYCPRRTAAFTAAEDCLLVLGLRNMDGSRDPAKLVSQFLLRKTLVQVRRRILQCCRPGFPDNIVKVFRYQRVLWPMPAACRPVDPAERRPPVEREESVLPLWLVRSLPVIYPIIKHYNAPPGATPEAPPPCRGVRPRQSHLTFLRSSPTYSFPLGTRYPPPPPPQPRPQTHRLRPAAAAPPLSSPL
;
A
#
# COMPACT_ATOMS: atom_id res chain seq x y z
N LEU A 1 -20.95 16.74 -14.18
CA LEU A 1 -20.23 15.46 -14.31
C LEU A 1 -21.19 14.43 -14.88
N ASP A 2 -20.78 13.77 -15.97
CA ASP A 2 -21.50 12.59 -16.45
C ASP A 2 -21.38 11.41 -15.45
N ALA A 3 -22.13 10.33 -15.67
CA ALA A 3 -22.14 9.18 -14.76
C ALA A 3 -20.77 8.50 -14.63
N GLY A 4 -20.01 8.40 -15.73
CA GLY A 4 -18.68 7.78 -15.73
C GLY A 4 -17.64 8.63 -14.99
N GLN A 5 -17.71 9.95 -15.14
CA GLN A 5 -16.89 10.91 -14.40
C GLN A 5 -17.19 10.87 -12.91
N LYS A 6 -18.47 10.79 -12.52
CA LYS A 6 -18.86 10.64 -11.11
C LYS A 6 -18.30 9.37 -10.50
N LEU A 7 -18.44 8.24 -11.20
CA LEU A 7 -17.90 6.96 -10.75
C LEU A 7 -16.37 7.02 -10.59
N ARG A 8 -15.67 7.60 -11.58
CA ARG A 8 -14.21 7.75 -11.51
C ARG A 8 -13.78 8.63 -10.33
N LEU A 9 -14.45 9.75 -10.11
CA LEU A 9 -14.19 10.63 -8.98
C LEU A 9 -14.40 9.90 -7.65
N GLN A 10 -15.46 9.10 -7.54
CA GLN A 10 -15.73 8.30 -6.36
C GLN A 10 -14.63 7.28 -6.08
N GLN A 11 -14.17 6.54 -7.12
CA GLN A 11 -13.05 5.62 -6.99
C GLN A 11 -11.77 6.33 -6.54
N GLN A 12 -11.47 7.49 -7.13
CA GLN A 12 -10.28 8.27 -6.78
C GLN A 12 -10.34 8.76 -5.32
N LEU A 13 -11.50 9.20 -4.84
CA LEU A 13 -11.67 9.63 -3.45
C LEU A 13 -11.57 8.44 -2.48
N GLN A 14 -12.11 7.27 -2.83
CA GLN A 14 -11.97 6.06 -2.00
C GLN A 14 -10.49 5.66 -1.85
N GLN A 15 -9.76 5.63 -2.96
CA GLN A 15 -8.32 5.36 -2.97
C GLN A 15 -7.54 6.41 -2.19
N HIS A 16 -7.90 7.70 -2.34
CA HIS A 16 -7.24 8.79 -1.64
C HIS A 16 -7.43 8.71 -0.12
N VAL A 17 -8.67 8.50 0.34
CA VAL A 17 -8.97 8.30 1.76
C VAL A 17 -8.17 7.12 2.31
N GLN A 18 -8.15 6.00 1.59
CA GLN A 18 -7.36 4.83 1.99
C GLN A 18 -5.86 5.16 2.13
N LEU A 19 -5.27 5.85 1.16
CA LEU A 19 -3.86 6.24 1.19
C LEU A 19 -3.55 7.19 2.36
N LEU A 20 -4.40 8.19 2.61
CA LEU A 20 -4.25 9.09 3.76
C LEU A 20 -4.28 8.32 5.08
N THR A 21 -5.24 7.39 5.24
CA THR A 21 -5.33 6.52 6.42
C THR A 21 -4.09 5.65 6.58
N GLN A 22 -3.62 5.02 5.50
CA GLN A 22 -2.41 4.18 5.55
C GLN A 22 -1.17 4.98 5.95
N ILE A 23 -0.97 6.17 5.38
CA ILE A 23 0.16 7.03 5.73
C ILE A 23 0.05 7.43 7.20
N HIS A 24 -1.13 7.87 7.67
CA HIS A 24 -1.35 8.23 9.07
C HIS A 24 -0.99 7.09 10.04
N LEU A 25 -1.49 5.88 9.77
CA LEU A 25 -1.22 4.69 10.58
C LEU A 25 0.28 4.32 10.62
N LEU A 26 1.00 4.54 9.51
CA LEU A 26 2.42 4.26 9.41
C LEU A 26 3.31 5.35 10.00
N SER A 27 2.85 6.60 10.03
CA SER A 27 3.61 7.75 10.52
C SER A 27 3.34 8.08 11.99
N SER A 28 2.10 7.89 12.47
CA SER A 28 1.70 8.20 13.84
C SER A 28 2.58 7.55 14.93
N PRO A 29 3.06 6.30 14.78
CA PRO A 29 3.96 5.70 15.78
C PRO A 29 5.42 6.15 15.67
N VAL A 30 5.78 6.92 14.62
CA VAL A 30 7.15 7.33 14.32
C VAL A 30 7.33 8.81 14.67
N ALA A 31 8.13 9.11 15.69
CA ALA A 31 8.33 10.49 16.16
C ALA A 31 8.81 11.47 15.07
N LYS A 32 9.63 11.00 14.11
CA LYS A 32 10.16 11.80 12.99
C LYS A 32 9.13 12.13 11.92
N LEU A 33 7.96 11.48 11.92
CA LEU A 33 6.93 11.61 10.90
C LEU A 33 5.61 12.18 11.45
N GLN A 34 5.66 12.85 12.60
CA GLN A 34 4.46 13.42 13.24
C GLN A 34 3.81 14.51 12.38
N SER A 35 4.60 15.32 11.68
CA SER A 35 4.06 16.30 10.72
C SER A 35 3.19 15.65 9.65
N GLU A 36 3.63 14.52 9.11
CA GLU A 36 2.93 13.75 8.09
C GLU A 36 1.69 13.07 8.66
N ALA A 37 1.77 12.55 9.89
CA ALA A 37 0.62 12.00 10.61
C ALA A 37 -0.47 13.06 10.82
N GLU A 38 -0.11 14.26 11.28
CA GLU A 38 -1.05 15.34 11.52
C GLU A 38 -1.63 15.89 10.21
N THR A 39 -0.79 16.09 9.20
CA THR A 39 -1.23 16.55 7.87
C THR A 39 -2.25 15.60 7.25
N THR A 40 -1.99 14.29 7.30
CA THR A 40 -2.93 13.30 6.75
C THR A 40 -4.23 13.20 7.53
N ARG A 41 -4.18 13.37 8.85
CA ARG A 41 -5.39 13.51 9.69
C ARG A 41 -6.21 14.74 9.29
N GLN A 42 -5.56 15.89 9.12
CA GLN A 42 -6.21 17.14 8.72
C GLN A 42 -6.94 16.99 7.38
N PHE A 43 -6.29 16.41 6.37
CA PHE A 43 -6.93 16.19 5.08
C PHE A 43 -8.14 15.26 5.16
N LEU A 44 -8.12 14.21 6.00
CA LEU A 44 -9.29 13.36 6.21
C LEU A 44 -10.45 14.13 6.88
N VAL A 45 -10.16 14.95 7.88
CA VAL A 45 -11.17 15.79 8.55
C VAL A 45 -11.73 16.86 7.60
N GLU A 46 -10.88 17.48 6.79
CA GLU A 46 -11.30 18.46 5.79
C GLU A 46 -12.24 17.86 4.76
N LEU A 47 -11.98 16.64 4.29
CA LEU A 47 -12.89 15.93 3.39
C LEU A 47 -14.29 15.74 4.01
N ASP A 48 -14.35 15.42 5.30
CA ASP A 48 -15.62 15.26 6.03
C ASP A 48 -16.36 16.59 6.17
N VAL A 49 -15.65 17.66 6.54
CA VAL A 49 -16.20 19.01 6.63
C VAL A 49 -16.73 19.49 5.28
N LEU A 50 -15.98 19.26 4.20
CA LEU A 50 -16.39 19.60 2.83
C LEU A 50 -17.62 18.80 2.40
N ALA A 51 -17.67 17.51 2.73
CA ALA A 51 -18.82 16.66 2.46
C ALA A 51 -20.08 17.19 3.18
N HIS A 52 -19.95 17.45 4.48
CA HIS A 52 -21.07 17.91 5.31
C HIS A 52 -21.58 19.29 4.88
N ARG A 53 -20.67 20.24 4.62
CA ARG A 53 -21.06 21.58 4.13
C ARG A 53 -21.79 21.51 2.79
N ALA A 54 -21.31 20.70 1.85
CA ALA A 54 -21.96 20.54 0.56
C ALA A 54 -23.36 19.92 0.69
N GLU A 55 -23.53 18.94 1.57
CA GLU A 55 -24.81 18.30 1.84
C GLU A 55 -25.81 19.27 2.47
N LEU A 56 -25.39 20.03 3.49
CA LEU A 56 -26.23 21.04 4.14
C LEU A 56 -26.71 22.13 3.18
N LEU A 57 -25.83 22.63 2.29
CA LEU A 57 -26.17 23.67 1.32
C LEU A 57 -27.23 23.22 0.31
N VAL A 58 -27.31 21.93 0.01
CA VAL A 58 -28.18 21.37 -1.03
C VAL A 58 -29.41 20.66 -0.42
N ALA A 59 -29.42 20.43 0.91
CA ALA A 59 -30.45 19.66 1.61
C ALA A 59 -31.89 20.15 1.37
N SER A 60 -32.10 21.48 1.30
CA SER A 60 -33.42 22.07 1.05
C SER A 60 -33.91 21.86 -0.39
N ALA A 61 -33.01 21.81 -1.36
CA ALA A 61 -33.35 21.66 -2.77
C ALA A 61 -33.44 20.19 -3.21
N ARG A 62 -32.63 19.31 -2.60
CA ARG A 62 -32.56 17.88 -2.94
C ARG A 62 -32.34 17.03 -1.69
N PRO A 63 -33.42 16.60 -1.03
CA PRO A 63 -33.35 15.63 0.06
C PRO A 63 -32.65 14.35 -0.40
N GLY A 64 -31.70 13.85 0.39
CA GLY A 64 -30.91 12.65 0.05
C GLY A 64 -29.73 12.88 -0.90
N PHE A 65 -29.37 14.14 -1.19
CA PHE A 65 -28.10 14.44 -1.87
C PHE A 65 -26.90 14.01 -1.01
N CYS A 66 -25.99 13.23 -1.58
CA CYS A 66 -24.70 12.90 -0.99
C CYS A 66 -23.57 13.61 -1.74
N SER A 67 -22.67 14.23 -0.99
CA SER A 67 -21.51 14.91 -1.59
C SER A 67 -20.56 13.90 -2.22
N SER A 68 -19.88 14.27 -3.32
CA SER A 68 -18.81 13.42 -3.87
C SER A 68 -17.66 13.25 -2.88
N PHE A 69 -17.44 14.22 -1.97
CA PHE A 69 -16.46 14.14 -0.89
C PHE A 69 -16.84 13.08 0.18
N ARG A 70 -18.10 12.66 0.23
CA ARG A 70 -18.61 11.59 1.11
C ARG A 70 -18.24 10.22 0.53
N SER A 71 -16.95 9.88 0.53
CA SER A 71 -16.52 8.54 0.11
C SER A 71 -16.99 7.47 1.10
N SER A 72 -17.20 6.24 0.61
CA SER A 72 -17.81 5.16 1.41
C SER A 72 -16.96 4.70 2.59
N ASN A 73 -15.64 4.92 2.55
CA ASN A 73 -14.69 4.54 3.58
C ASN A 73 -14.25 5.71 4.48
N LEU A 74 -14.72 6.94 4.25
CA LEU A 74 -14.28 8.12 5.02
C LEU A 74 -14.65 8.04 6.51
N GLN A 75 -15.89 7.68 6.82
CA GLN A 75 -16.34 7.65 8.21
C GLN A 75 -15.57 6.61 9.03
N GLU A 76 -15.40 5.40 8.46
CA GLU A 76 -14.64 4.31 9.08
C GLU A 76 -13.16 4.67 9.23
N ALA A 77 -12.59 5.43 8.29
CA ALA A 77 -11.24 5.95 8.40
C ALA A 77 -11.09 6.88 9.61
N LEU A 78 -12.01 7.84 9.78
CA LEU A 78 -11.97 8.77 10.92
C LEU A 78 -12.18 8.05 12.26
N GLN A 79 -13.09 7.07 12.31
CA GLN A 79 -13.30 6.24 13.49
C GLN A 79 -12.05 5.41 13.84
N LEU A 80 -11.39 4.81 12.84
CA LEU A 80 -10.15 4.06 13.05
C LEU A 80 -9.02 4.95 13.59
N LEU A 81 -8.92 6.19 13.09
CA LEU A 81 -7.96 7.17 13.59
C LEU A 81 -8.20 7.49 15.07
N GLU A 82 -9.47 7.62 15.48
CA GLU A 82 -9.84 7.87 16.87
C GLU A 82 -9.62 6.64 17.76
N GLU A 83 -9.96 5.43 17.28
CA GLU A 83 -9.67 4.14 17.95
C GLU A 83 -8.17 4.03 18.28
N LEU A 84 -7.31 4.30 17.30
CA LEU A 84 -5.86 4.21 17.47
C LEU A 84 -5.26 5.36 18.29
N ARG A 85 -5.94 6.51 18.37
CA ARG A 85 -5.55 7.58 19.29
C ARG A 85 -5.74 7.16 20.75
N GLN A 86 -6.82 6.42 21.03
CA GLN A 86 -7.13 5.91 22.36
C GLN A 86 -6.29 4.66 22.70
N THR A 87 -6.03 3.82 21.70
CA THR A 87 -5.24 2.59 21.82
C THR A 87 -4.07 2.60 20.84
N PRO A 88 -3.00 3.35 21.13
CA PRO A 88 -1.87 3.49 20.22
C PRO A 88 -1.17 2.16 19.99
N VAL A 89 -0.78 1.93 18.74
CA VAL A 89 0.01 0.73 18.37
C VAL A 89 1.36 0.80 19.05
N THR A 90 1.75 -0.26 19.74
CA THR A 90 3.08 -0.35 20.36
C THR A 90 4.12 -0.46 19.27
N TYR A 91 4.91 0.60 19.07
CA TYR A 91 5.96 0.61 18.08
C TYR A 91 7.33 0.40 18.72
N ARG A 92 8.01 -0.67 18.29
CA ARG A 92 9.42 -0.93 18.64
C ARG A 92 10.21 -1.11 17.36
N PRO A 93 11.03 -0.12 16.96
CA PRO A 93 11.88 -0.23 15.77
C PRO A 93 12.84 -1.42 15.92
N GLN A 94 12.79 -2.37 14.98
CA GLN A 94 13.78 -3.46 14.92
C GLN A 94 15.00 -3.00 14.11
N LEU A 95 15.80 -2.13 14.73
CA LEU A 95 17.03 -1.63 14.11
C LEU A 95 18.03 -2.77 13.92
N HIS A 96 18.49 -2.94 12.69
CA HIS A 96 19.61 -3.83 12.39
C HIS A 96 20.77 -2.97 11.86
N PRO A 97 22.00 -3.16 12.37
CA PRO A 97 23.13 -2.41 11.85
C PRO A 97 23.33 -2.73 10.36
N PRO A 98 23.70 -1.72 9.54
CA PRO A 98 24.10 -1.97 8.16
C PRO A 98 25.29 -2.92 8.13
N ASP A 99 25.42 -3.67 7.04
CA ASP A 99 26.64 -4.45 6.82
C ASP A 99 27.85 -3.52 6.55
N ALA A 100 29.05 -4.10 6.51
CA ALA A 100 30.28 -3.34 6.24
C ALA A 100 30.28 -2.60 4.88
N ARG A 101 29.34 -2.91 3.97
CA ARG A 101 29.15 -2.24 2.67
C ARG A 101 28.06 -1.17 2.71
N GLY A 102 27.45 -0.93 3.87
CA GLY A 102 26.36 0.02 4.05
C GLY A 102 24.99 -0.47 3.59
N HIS A 103 24.81 -1.77 3.36
CA HIS A 103 23.51 -2.34 2.99
C HIS A 103 22.72 -2.78 4.23
N MET A 104 21.41 -2.50 4.22
CA MET A 104 20.50 -3.09 5.20
C MET A 104 20.38 -4.59 4.96
N ARG A 105 20.52 -5.36 6.04
CA ARG A 105 20.32 -6.83 6.03
C ARG A 105 18.86 -7.25 6.23
N CYS A 106 18.00 -6.31 6.62
CA CYS A 106 16.57 -6.53 6.80
C CYS A 106 15.77 -5.60 5.88
N PHE A 107 14.72 -6.16 5.27
CA PHE A 107 13.69 -5.37 4.62
C PHE A 107 12.93 -4.56 5.69
N PRO A 108 12.51 -3.30 5.43
CA PRO A 108 11.78 -2.48 6.40
C PRO A 108 10.35 -3.02 6.58
N VAL A 109 10.23 -4.10 7.35
CA VAL A 109 8.98 -4.80 7.61
C VAL A 109 8.08 -3.94 8.50
N MET A 110 6.79 -3.99 8.21
CA MET A 110 5.75 -3.31 8.99
C MET A 110 5.50 -4.01 10.34
N PRO A 111 5.14 -3.26 11.40
CA PRO A 111 4.67 -3.84 12.64
C PRO A 111 3.53 -4.85 12.42
N PRO A 112 3.55 -6.03 13.08
CA PRO A 112 2.50 -7.04 12.93
C PRO A 112 1.10 -6.51 13.25
N GLU A 113 0.97 -5.62 14.22
CA GLU A 113 -0.31 -5.01 14.62
C GLU A 113 -0.88 -4.15 13.49
N LEU A 114 -0.05 -3.35 12.82
CA LEU A 114 -0.46 -2.57 11.65
C LEU A 114 -0.80 -3.48 10.46
N ALA A 115 0.00 -4.51 10.21
CA ALA A 115 -0.28 -5.49 9.17
C ALA A 115 -1.64 -6.18 9.40
N TRP A 116 -1.98 -6.49 10.65
CA TRP A 116 -3.28 -7.03 11.04
C TRP A 116 -4.42 -6.04 10.75
N ILE A 117 -4.27 -4.78 11.14
CA ILE A 117 -5.24 -3.71 10.86
C ILE A 117 -5.47 -3.57 9.35
N PHE A 118 -4.40 -3.50 8.57
CA PHE A 118 -4.49 -3.42 7.11
C PHE A 118 -5.16 -4.64 6.49
N ALA A 119 -4.92 -5.83 7.03
CA ALA A 119 -5.52 -7.06 6.52
C ALA A 119 -7.02 -7.16 6.83
N THR A 120 -7.45 -6.69 8.00
CA THR A 120 -8.77 -7.05 8.57
C THR A 120 -9.79 -5.91 8.61
N ARG A 121 -9.38 -4.65 8.44
CA ARG A 121 -10.34 -3.53 8.49
C ARG A 121 -10.94 -3.24 7.10
N PRO A 122 -12.27 -3.09 7.00
CA PRO A 122 -12.97 -2.87 5.72
C PRO A 122 -12.75 -1.46 5.13
N VAL A 123 -12.10 -0.55 5.88
CA VAL A 123 -11.68 0.76 5.38
C VAL A 123 -10.66 0.67 4.23
N PHE A 124 -9.88 -0.42 4.19
CA PHE A 124 -8.89 -0.68 3.14
C PHE A 124 -9.53 -1.47 2.00
N LEU A 125 -10.24 -0.77 1.11
CA LEU A 125 -11.01 -1.37 0.02
C LEU A 125 -10.15 -1.95 -1.11
N HIS A 126 -8.96 -1.39 -1.33
CA HIS A 126 -8.07 -1.72 -2.45
C HIS A 126 -6.80 -2.44 -1.94
N PRO A 127 -6.73 -3.78 -1.99
CA PRO A 127 -5.55 -4.55 -1.61
C PRO A 127 -4.27 -4.15 -2.35
N GLU A 128 -4.40 -3.69 -3.60
CA GLU A 128 -3.29 -3.30 -4.47
C GLU A 128 -2.54 -2.07 -3.93
N LEU A 129 -3.21 -1.25 -3.11
CA LEU A 129 -2.62 -0.09 -2.44
C LEU A 129 -2.08 -0.42 -1.06
N LEU A 130 -2.18 -1.66 -0.59
CA LEU A 130 -1.69 -1.98 0.74
C LEU A 130 -0.18 -1.75 0.83
N PRO A 131 0.27 -1.09 1.91
CA PRO A 131 1.68 -0.83 2.12
C PRO A 131 2.46 -2.14 2.17
N CYS A 132 3.63 -2.13 1.52
CA CYS A 132 4.55 -3.27 1.52
C CYS A 132 5.68 -3.09 2.55
N VAL A 133 5.84 -1.88 3.09
CA VAL A 133 6.98 -1.48 3.94
C VAL A 133 6.54 -0.51 5.03
N ASN A 134 7.36 -0.39 6.07
CA ASN A 134 7.26 0.66 7.09
C ASN A 134 7.78 2.01 6.55
N LEU A 135 7.28 3.15 7.05
CA LEU A 135 7.76 4.49 6.66
C LEU A 135 8.91 5.02 7.53
N ASP A 136 9.22 4.38 8.66
CA ASP A 136 10.25 4.84 9.59
C ASP A 136 11.61 5.06 8.88
N PRO A 137 12.11 6.32 8.81
CA PRO A 137 13.34 6.63 8.10
C PRO A 137 14.56 5.90 8.66
N ASP A 138 14.55 5.49 9.93
CA ASP A 138 15.68 4.81 10.56
C ASP A 138 15.83 3.36 10.10
N LEU A 139 14.80 2.79 9.46
CA LEU A 139 14.86 1.47 8.83
C LEU A 139 15.47 1.51 7.42
N TYR A 140 15.77 2.70 6.91
CA TYR A 140 16.30 2.89 5.57
C TYR A 140 17.74 3.42 5.62
N CYS A 141 18.59 2.85 4.78
CA CYS A 141 19.81 3.56 4.40
C CYS A 141 19.46 4.77 3.52
N PRO A 142 20.15 5.90 3.68
CA PRO A 142 20.08 7.02 2.73
C PRO A 142 20.23 6.48 1.30
N ARG A 143 19.16 6.61 0.50
CA ARG A 143 19.02 5.88 -0.76
C ARG A 143 20.13 6.25 -1.75
N ARG A 144 20.78 5.22 -2.32
CA ARG A 144 21.73 5.33 -3.44
C ARG A 144 21.16 4.85 -4.78
N THR A 145 19.87 4.54 -4.89
CA THR A 145 19.35 3.95 -6.14
C THR A 145 19.08 5.02 -7.22
N ALA A 146 19.84 4.93 -8.31
CA ALA A 146 19.66 5.72 -9.51
C ALA A 146 18.58 5.15 -10.46
N ALA A 147 18.04 3.96 -10.17
CA ALA A 147 17.06 3.31 -11.03
C ALA A 147 15.70 4.03 -10.98
N PHE A 148 15.06 4.16 -12.13
CA PHE A 148 13.71 4.70 -12.27
C PHE A 148 12.71 3.55 -12.37
N THR A 149 11.62 3.65 -11.62
CA THR A 149 10.46 2.78 -11.73
C THR A 149 9.51 3.28 -12.82
N ALA A 150 8.61 2.41 -13.30
CA ALA A 150 7.57 2.81 -14.25
C ALA A 150 6.67 3.94 -13.69
N ALA A 151 6.37 3.91 -12.39
CA ALA A 151 5.63 4.97 -11.72
C ALA A 151 6.40 6.30 -11.68
N GLU A 152 7.72 6.27 -11.49
CA GLU A 152 8.56 7.47 -11.56
C GLU A 152 8.63 8.04 -12.99
N ASP A 153 8.63 7.20 -14.04
CA ASP A 153 8.53 7.67 -15.43
C ASP A 153 7.17 8.32 -15.71
N CYS A 154 6.10 7.77 -15.16
CA CYS A 154 4.77 8.36 -15.19
C CYS A 154 4.74 9.73 -14.51
N LEU A 155 5.25 9.84 -13.28
CA LEU A 155 5.35 11.10 -12.55
C LEU A 155 6.25 12.12 -13.26
N LEU A 156 7.33 11.66 -13.90
CA LEU A 156 8.19 12.49 -14.73
C LEU A 156 7.40 13.13 -15.86
N VAL A 157 6.64 12.34 -16.64
CA VAL A 157 5.85 12.85 -17.77
C VAL A 157 4.74 13.79 -17.31
N LEU A 158 4.00 13.41 -16.26
CA LEU A 158 2.96 14.28 -15.67
C LEU A 158 3.53 15.60 -15.19
N GLY A 159 4.67 15.55 -14.50
CA GLY A 159 5.34 16.74 -14.01
C GLY A 159 5.84 17.64 -15.13
N LEU A 160 6.50 17.08 -16.15
CA LEU A 160 6.95 17.84 -17.32
C LEU A 160 5.78 18.52 -18.04
N ARG A 161 4.64 17.83 -18.19
CA ARG A 161 3.42 18.39 -18.78
C ARG A 161 2.85 19.53 -17.94
N ASN A 162 2.69 19.32 -16.64
CA ASN A 162 2.06 20.30 -15.75
C ASN A 162 2.93 21.55 -15.54
N MET A 163 4.23 21.44 -15.76
CA MET A 163 5.21 22.50 -15.53
C MET A 163 5.85 23.01 -16.82
N ASP A 164 5.31 22.68 -18.00
CA ASP A 164 5.88 23.01 -19.33
C ASP A 164 6.09 24.53 -19.55
N GLY A 165 5.34 25.38 -18.83
CA GLY A 165 5.50 26.84 -18.84
C GLY A 165 6.56 27.41 -17.89
N SER A 166 7.25 26.57 -17.13
CA SER A 166 8.30 27.00 -16.19
C SER A 166 9.67 27.12 -16.87
N ARG A 167 10.59 27.87 -16.26
CA ARG A 167 11.96 28.04 -16.79
C ARG A 167 12.77 26.74 -16.86
N ASP A 168 12.52 25.79 -15.95
CA ASP A 168 13.21 24.49 -15.92
C ASP A 168 12.28 23.41 -15.34
N PRO A 169 11.38 22.85 -16.17
CA PRO A 169 10.39 21.87 -15.71
C PRO A 169 11.05 20.64 -15.09
N ALA A 170 12.19 20.19 -15.63
CA ALA A 170 12.93 19.04 -15.11
C ALA A 170 13.48 19.29 -13.70
N LYS A 171 13.87 20.53 -13.38
CA LYS A 171 14.30 20.91 -12.03
C LYS A 171 13.14 20.83 -11.04
N LEU A 172 11.97 21.32 -11.43
CA LEU A 172 10.78 21.26 -10.56
C LEU A 172 10.32 19.81 -10.34
N VAL A 173 10.34 18.96 -11.39
CA VAL A 173 10.08 17.51 -11.23
C VAL A 173 11.05 16.88 -10.22
N SER A 174 12.34 17.18 -10.35
CA SER A 174 13.38 16.67 -9.44
C SER A 174 13.22 17.15 -8.00
N GLN A 175 12.67 18.34 -7.78
CA GLN A 175 12.51 18.92 -6.44
C GLN A 175 11.23 18.46 -5.76
N PHE A 176 10.12 18.40 -6.49
CA PHE A 176 8.78 18.26 -5.91
C PHE A 176 8.13 16.90 -6.13
N LEU A 177 8.49 16.17 -7.19
CA LEU A 177 7.77 14.93 -7.56
C LEU A 177 8.62 13.68 -7.39
N LEU A 178 9.92 13.77 -7.67
CA LEU A 178 10.81 12.62 -7.68
C LEU A 178 11.91 12.77 -6.64
N ARG A 179 12.24 11.68 -5.93
CA ARG A 179 13.47 11.62 -5.12
C ARG A 179 14.69 11.31 -5.99
N LYS A 180 14.88 12.11 -7.05
CA LYS A 180 15.96 11.99 -8.04
C LYS A 180 16.60 13.35 -8.25
N THR A 181 17.90 13.40 -8.49
CA THR A 181 18.60 14.65 -8.80
C THR A 181 18.26 15.13 -10.22
N LEU A 182 18.40 16.43 -10.48
CA LEU A 182 18.16 17.01 -11.80
C LEU A 182 18.98 16.29 -12.90
N VAL A 183 20.22 15.93 -12.59
CA VAL A 183 21.10 15.18 -13.50
C VAL A 183 20.54 13.79 -13.80
N GLN A 184 20.03 13.08 -12.80
CA GLN A 184 19.40 11.77 -12.99
C GLN A 184 18.13 11.88 -13.85
N VAL A 185 17.30 12.89 -13.61
CA VAL A 185 16.07 13.15 -14.39
C VAL A 185 16.41 13.42 -15.85
N ARG A 186 17.34 14.36 -16.13
CA ARG A 186 17.76 14.67 -17.50
C ARG A 186 18.37 13.45 -18.19
N ARG A 187 19.21 12.69 -17.49
CA ARG A 187 19.79 11.44 -18.00
C ARG A 187 18.71 10.41 -18.33
N ARG A 188 17.70 10.24 -17.48
CA ARG A 188 16.58 9.33 -17.72
C ARG A 188 15.83 9.68 -19.00
N ILE A 189 15.49 10.96 -19.19
CA ILE A 189 14.82 11.44 -20.40
C ILE A 189 15.63 11.07 -21.64
N LEU A 190 16.94 11.36 -21.63
CA LEU A 190 17.82 11.04 -22.75
C LEU A 190 17.94 9.53 -22.99
N GLN A 191 18.04 8.72 -21.93
CA GLN A 191 18.11 7.25 -22.02
C GLN A 191 16.85 6.66 -22.66
N CYS A 192 15.67 7.10 -22.20
CA CYS A 192 14.38 6.65 -22.75
C CYS A 192 14.19 7.04 -24.21
N CYS A 193 14.90 8.06 -24.71
CA CYS A 193 14.79 8.58 -26.08
C CYS A 193 15.93 8.13 -27.00
N ARG A 194 16.79 7.19 -26.57
CA ARG A 194 17.90 6.71 -27.43
C ARG A 194 17.38 5.99 -28.67
N PRO A 195 18.05 6.12 -29.83
CA PRO A 195 17.77 5.29 -31.00
C PRO A 195 17.85 3.80 -30.64
N GLY A 196 16.90 3.00 -31.12
CA GLY A 196 16.78 1.57 -30.80
C GLY A 196 16.14 1.25 -29.44
N PHE A 197 15.86 2.24 -28.58
CA PHE A 197 15.11 1.99 -27.35
C PHE A 197 13.60 1.86 -27.65
N PRO A 198 12.91 0.84 -27.09
CA PRO A 198 11.47 0.67 -27.27
C PRO A 198 10.66 1.90 -26.89
N ASP A 199 9.50 2.07 -27.53
CA ASP A 199 8.60 3.16 -27.19
C ASP A 199 8.10 3.02 -25.75
N ASN A 200 8.11 4.14 -25.05
CA ASN A 200 7.77 4.27 -23.66
C ASN A 200 7.13 5.64 -23.42
N ILE A 201 6.47 5.80 -22.28
CA ILE A 201 5.71 7.01 -21.96
C ILE A 201 6.56 8.29 -22.03
N VAL A 202 7.84 8.22 -21.64
CA VAL A 202 8.77 9.37 -21.68
C VAL A 202 9.10 9.74 -23.12
N LYS A 203 9.47 8.75 -23.95
CA LYS A 203 9.81 8.95 -25.37
C LYS A 203 8.64 9.50 -26.16
N VAL A 204 7.46 8.91 -25.99
CA VAL A 204 6.26 9.33 -26.72
C VAL A 204 5.85 10.74 -26.30
N PHE A 205 5.86 11.05 -25.00
CA PHE A 205 5.59 12.41 -24.55
C PHE A 205 6.62 13.41 -25.10
N ARG A 206 7.91 13.05 -25.11
CA ARG A 206 8.99 13.95 -25.56
C ARG A 206 8.91 14.32 -27.04
N TYR A 207 8.47 13.40 -27.89
CA TYR A 207 8.42 13.59 -29.34
C TYR A 207 7.03 13.95 -29.87
N GLN A 208 5.98 13.36 -29.31
CA GLN A 208 4.60 13.52 -29.80
C GLN A 208 3.76 14.44 -28.90
N ARG A 209 4.25 14.81 -27.71
CA ARG A 209 3.50 15.58 -26.69
C ARG A 209 2.19 14.91 -26.26
N VAL A 210 2.07 13.59 -26.47
CA VAL A 210 0.94 12.78 -26.06
C VAL A 210 1.23 12.12 -24.72
N LEU A 211 0.27 12.20 -23.80
CA LEU A 211 0.32 11.47 -22.54
C LEU A 211 -0.35 10.11 -22.71
N TRP A 212 0.42 9.03 -22.64
CA TRP A 212 -0.15 7.68 -22.67
C TRP A 212 -1.04 7.42 -21.46
N PRO A 213 -2.12 6.63 -21.64
CA PRO A 213 -2.93 6.17 -20.52
C PRO A 213 -2.06 5.51 -19.46
N MET A 214 -2.19 5.99 -18.23
CA MET A 214 -1.51 5.40 -17.10
C MET A 214 -2.22 4.10 -16.73
N PRO A 215 -1.50 3.02 -16.42
CA PRO A 215 -2.12 1.82 -15.90
C PRO A 215 -2.96 2.15 -14.67
N ALA A 216 -4.18 1.60 -14.60
CA ALA A 216 -5.00 1.73 -13.41
C ALA A 216 -4.29 1.03 -12.24
N ALA A 217 -4.09 1.76 -11.14
CA ALA A 217 -3.40 1.22 -9.96
C ALA A 217 -4.23 0.17 -9.21
N CYS A 218 -5.56 0.24 -9.32
CA CYS A 218 -6.49 -0.62 -8.60
C CYS A 218 -7.67 -0.98 -9.47
N ARG A 219 -8.28 -2.14 -9.21
CA ARG A 219 -9.59 -2.48 -9.77
C ARG A 219 -10.68 -1.57 -9.20
N PRO A 220 -11.72 -1.26 -9.98
CA PRO A 220 -12.90 -0.58 -9.46
C PRO A 220 -13.55 -1.43 -8.36
N VAL A 221 -13.95 -0.80 -7.26
CA VAL A 221 -14.66 -1.45 -6.15
C VAL A 221 -16.04 -0.84 -6.02
N ASP A 222 -17.09 -1.66 -6.00
CA ASP A 222 -18.44 -1.15 -5.73
C ASP A 222 -18.49 -0.56 -4.31
N PRO A 223 -18.98 0.68 -4.13
CA PRO A 223 -19.17 1.29 -2.82
C PRO A 223 -20.00 0.45 -1.82
N ALA A 224 -20.87 -0.44 -2.32
CA ALA A 224 -21.65 -1.38 -1.53
C ALA A 224 -20.84 -2.60 -1.07
N GLU A 225 -19.79 -2.97 -1.80
CA GLU A 225 -18.91 -4.11 -1.48
C GLU A 225 -17.82 -3.73 -0.47
N ARG A 226 -18.23 -3.44 0.77
CA ARG A 226 -17.32 -3.15 1.88
C ARG A 226 -16.87 -4.45 2.56
N ARG A 227 -15.78 -5.03 2.06
CA ARG A 227 -15.10 -6.17 2.70
C ARG A 227 -13.61 -5.90 2.87
N PRO A 228 -12.99 -6.39 3.96
CA PRO A 228 -11.59 -6.19 4.24
C PRO A 228 -10.67 -6.92 3.25
N PRO A 229 -9.39 -6.54 3.18
CA PRO A 229 -8.46 -7.14 2.22
C PRO A 229 -8.33 -8.66 2.30
N VAL A 230 -8.43 -9.26 3.48
CA VAL A 230 -8.38 -10.74 3.63
C VAL A 230 -9.51 -11.47 2.90
N GLU A 231 -10.65 -10.82 2.65
CA GLU A 231 -11.77 -11.39 1.91
C GLU A 231 -11.67 -11.20 0.38
N ARG A 232 -10.63 -10.51 -0.10
CA ARG A 232 -10.45 -10.19 -1.52
C ARG A 232 -9.70 -11.30 -2.25
N GLU A 233 -9.75 -11.27 -3.58
CA GLU A 233 -9.17 -12.29 -4.43
C GLU A 233 -7.64 -12.34 -4.25
N GLU A 234 -7.07 -13.54 -4.06
CA GLU A 234 -5.61 -13.71 -3.86
C GLU A 234 -4.77 -13.05 -4.97
N SER A 235 -5.31 -12.96 -6.19
CA SER A 235 -4.65 -12.32 -7.35
C SER A 235 -4.33 -10.83 -7.16
N VAL A 236 -5.04 -10.13 -6.28
CA VAL A 236 -4.83 -8.69 -6.02
C VAL A 236 -4.15 -8.42 -4.68
N LEU A 237 -3.97 -9.45 -3.85
CA LEU A 237 -3.35 -9.30 -2.54
C LEU A 237 -1.84 -9.08 -2.67
N PRO A 238 -1.24 -8.22 -1.83
CA PRO A 238 0.20 -8.11 -1.77
C PRO A 238 0.79 -9.43 -1.24
N LEU A 239 2.00 -9.74 -1.68
CA LEU A 239 2.67 -11.00 -1.38
C LEU A 239 2.79 -11.29 0.14
N TRP A 240 2.97 -10.25 0.96
CA TRP A 240 3.05 -10.41 2.41
C TRP A 240 1.72 -10.90 2.99
N LEU A 241 0.58 -10.47 2.45
CA LEU A 241 -0.73 -10.85 2.93
C LEU A 241 -1.07 -12.27 2.51
N VAL A 242 -0.82 -12.62 1.24
CA VAL A 242 -0.97 -14.01 0.73
C VAL A 242 -0.20 -14.99 1.62
N ARG A 243 1.05 -14.66 1.95
CA ARG A 243 1.89 -15.50 2.83
C ARG A 243 1.43 -15.54 4.29
N SER A 244 0.62 -14.57 4.71
CA SER A 244 0.09 -14.46 6.08
C SER A 244 -1.29 -15.08 6.23
N LEU A 245 -2.02 -15.37 5.14
CA LEU A 245 -3.33 -16.03 5.17
C LEU A 245 -3.36 -17.33 6.00
N PRO A 246 -2.37 -18.25 5.91
CA PRO A 246 -2.35 -19.45 6.75
C PRO A 246 -2.34 -19.18 8.26
N VAL A 247 -1.87 -18.00 8.67
CA VAL A 247 -1.81 -17.58 10.08
C VAL A 247 -3.06 -16.79 10.46
N ILE A 248 -3.52 -15.90 9.58
CA ILE A 248 -4.66 -15.01 9.83
C ILE A 248 -5.99 -15.78 9.85
N TYR A 249 -6.18 -16.71 8.90
CA TYR A 249 -7.44 -17.42 8.71
C TYR A 249 -7.86 -18.24 9.95
N PRO A 250 -6.99 -19.08 10.56
CA PRO A 250 -7.36 -19.83 11.76
C PRO A 250 -7.74 -18.93 12.95
N ILE A 251 -7.08 -17.78 13.11
CA ILE A 251 -7.36 -16.83 14.19
C ILE A 251 -8.79 -16.28 14.04
N ILE A 252 -9.15 -15.85 12.83
CA ILE A 252 -10.50 -15.34 12.55
C ILE A 252 -11.55 -16.44 12.70
N LYS A 253 -11.27 -17.65 12.18
CA LYS A 253 -12.19 -18.79 12.30
C LYS A 253 -12.45 -19.13 13.77
N HIS A 254 -11.41 -19.15 14.61
CA HIS A 254 -11.54 -19.41 16.04
C HIS A 254 -12.34 -18.32 16.75
N TYR A 255 -12.12 -17.04 16.42
CA TYR A 255 -12.85 -15.91 17.01
C TYR A 255 -14.36 -15.94 16.70
N ASN A 256 -14.74 -16.50 15.56
CA ASN A 256 -16.15 -16.61 15.14
C ASN A 256 -16.79 -17.96 15.47
N ALA A 257 -16.07 -18.87 16.12
CA ALA A 257 -16.62 -20.17 16.51
C ALA A 257 -17.64 -20.01 17.65
N PRO A 258 -18.74 -20.80 17.66
CA PRO A 258 -19.70 -20.76 18.76
C PRO A 258 -19.04 -21.15 20.09
N PRO A 259 -19.47 -20.55 21.23
CA PRO A 259 -18.95 -20.91 22.54
C PRO A 259 -19.19 -22.39 22.81
N GLY A 260 -18.13 -23.19 22.89
CA GLY A 260 -18.22 -24.64 23.12
C GLY A 260 -17.69 -25.53 21.98
N ALA A 261 -17.29 -24.96 20.85
CA ALA A 261 -16.47 -25.69 19.88
C ALA A 261 -15.12 -26.01 20.53
N THR A 262 -14.85 -27.30 20.76
CA THR A 262 -13.55 -27.76 21.26
C THR A 262 -12.44 -27.22 20.36
N PRO A 263 -11.37 -26.62 20.92
CA PRO A 263 -10.27 -26.17 20.11
C PRO A 263 -9.63 -27.40 19.45
N GLU A 264 -9.77 -27.52 18.12
CA GLU A 264 -8.74 -28.22 17.36
C GLU A 264 -7.43 -27.56 17.76
N ALA A 265 -6.57 -28.33 18.43
CA ALA A 265 -5.29 -27.85 18.88
C ALA A 265 -4.61 -27.14 17.70
N PRO A 266 -4.02 -25.95 17.90
CA PRO A 266 -3.22 -25.33 16.86
C PRO A 266 -2.26 -26.40 16.35
N PRO A 267 -2.13 -26.61 15.04
CA PRO A 267 -1.24 -27.63 14.53
C PRO A 267 0.11 -27.40 15.21
N PRO A 268 0.70 -28.42 15.86
CA PRO A 268 1.95 -28.24 16.56
C PRO A 268 2.90 -27.59 15.57
N CYS A 269 3.57 -26.51 15.98
CA CYS A 269 4.74 -25.98 15.31
C CYS A 269 5.78 -27.10 15.28
N ARG A 270 5.61 -28.08 14.39
CA ARG A 270 6.55 -29.14 14.14
C ARG A 270 7.77 -28.43 13.60
N GLY A 271 8.79 -28.33 14.45
CA GLY A 271 10.17 -28.07 14.08
C GLY A 271 10.72 -29.18 13.20
N VAL A 272 10.08 -29.45 12.07
CA VAL A 272 10.59 -30.30 11.01
C VAL A 272 11.25 -29.35 10.04
N ARG A 273 12.58 -29.30 10.06
CA ARG A 273 13.38 -28.73 8.98
C ARG A 273 12.90 -29.34 7.65
N PRO A 274 12.50 -28.53 6.65
CA PRO A 274 12.49 -28.99 5.28
C PRO A 274 13.65 -28.29 4.56
N ARG A 275 14.73 -29.05 4.32
CA ARG A 275 15.49 -28.82 3.09
C ARG A 275 14.57 -29.27 1.94
N GLN A 276 13.66 -28.40 1.51
CA GLN A 276 12.87 -28.63 0.30
C GLN A 276 12.88 -27.36 -0.53
N SER A 277 13.30 -27.56 -1.77
CA SER A 277 13.51 -26.60 -2.85
C SER A 277 12.31 -25.67 -3.07
N HIS A 278 12.63 -24.39 -3.23
CA HIS A 278 11.76 -23.21 -3.34
C HIS A 278 10.78 -23.14 -4.54
N LEU A 279 10.34 -24.24 -5.15
CA LEU A 279 9.60 -24.18 -6.43
C LEU A 279 8.33 -25.05 -6.54
N THR A 280 7.76 -25.58 -5.44
CA THR A 280 6.63 -26.54 -5.54
C THR A 280 5.35 -26.19 -4.78
N PHE A 281 5.11 -24.93 -4.41
CA PHE A 281 3.86 -24.52 -3.73
C PHE A 281 2.65 -24.22 -4.63
N LEU A 282 2.64 -24.69 -5.88
CA LEU A 282 1.47 -24.61 -6.78
C LEU A 282 0.65 -25.91 -6.83
N ARG A 283 0.55 -26.65 -5.72
CA ARG A 283 -0.39 -27.77 -5.59
C ARG A 283 -1.40 -27.44 -4.50
N SER A 284 -2.62 -27.13 -4.95
CA SER A 284 -3.83 -26.87 -4.16
C SER A 284 -3.66 -25.86 -3.03
N SER A 285 -3.70 -24.57 -3.34
CA SER A 285 -3.88 -23.53 -2.31
C SER A 285 -5.23 -23.79 -1.61
N PRO A 286 -5.26 -23.89 -0.28
CA PRO A 286 -6.53 -23.94 0.45
C PRO A 286 -7.32 -22.67 0.14
N THR A 287 -8.58 -22.81 -0.26
CA THR A 287 -9.46 -21.66 -0.49
C THR A 287 -9.80 -21.02 0.85
N TYR A 288 -9.25 -19.83 1.12
CA TYR A 288 -9.58 -19.05 2.31
C TYR A 288 -10.89 -18.30 2.08
N SER A 289 -12.00 -18.83 2.60
CA SER A 289 -13.33 -18.22 2.48
C SER A 289 -13.86 -17.74 3.84
N PHE A 290 -14.34 -16.50 3.90
CA PHE A 290 -14.96 -15.92 5.08
C PHE A 290 -16.48 -15.78 4.85
N PRO A 291 -17.34 -16.34 5.71
CA PRO A 291 -18.79 -16.23 5.57
C PRO A 291 -19.29 -14.79 5.81
N LEU A 292 -20.46 -14.45 5.26
CA LEU A 292 -21.10 -13.16 5.51
C LEU A 292 -21.34 -12.98 7.02
N GLY A 293 -21.02 -11.79 7.54
CA GLY A 293 -21.14 -11.48 8.96
C GLY A 293 -19.95 -11.92 9.82
N THR A 294 -18.84 -12.37 9.22
CA THR A 294 -17.57 -12.63 9.92
C THR A 294 -17.14 -11.39 10.72
N ARG A 295 -16.89 -11.57 12.01
CA ARG A 295 -16.32 -10.54 12.89
C ARG A 295 -14.80 -10.64 12.92
N TYR A 296 -14.14 -9.51 12.93
CA TYR A 296 -12.68 -9.43 12.94
C TYR A 296 -12.19 -9.05 14.34
N PRO A 297 -11.36 -9.88 15.00
CA PRO A 297 -10.87 -9.53 16.32
C PRO A 297 -9.95 -8.30 16.27
N PRO A 298 -9.85 -7.57 17.39
CA PRO A 298 -8.83 -6.53 17.53
C PRO A 298 -7.43 -7.12 17.35
N PRO A 299 -6.40 -6.29 17.07
CA PRO A 299 -5.04 -6.77 16.88
C PRO A 299 -4.61 -7.66 18.04
N PRO A 300 -4.05 -8.86 17.77
CA PRO A 300 -3.60 -9.75 18.83
C PRO A 300 -2.50 -9.06 19.64
N PRO A 301 -2.42 -9.29 20.97
CA PRO A 301 -1.36 -8.74 21.79
C PRO A 301 0.01 -9.21 21.28
N PRO A 302 1.07 -8.39 21.42
CA PRO A 302 2.40 -8.72 20.93
C PRO A 302 2.88 -10.03 21.57
N GLN A 303 2.95 -11.11 20.79
CA GLN A 303 3.52 -12.36 21.28
C GLN A 303 5.04 -12.20 21.42
N PRO A 304 5.64 -12.55 22.58
CA PRO A 304 7.09 -12.64 22.69
C PRO A 304 7.57 -13.81 21.83
N ARG A 305 8.18 -13.53 20.67
CA ARG A 305 8.76 -14.60 19.84
C ARG A 305 10.08 -15.09 20.45
N PRO A 306 10.30 -16.41 20.52
CA PRO A 306 11.64 -16.98 20.60
C PRO A 306 12.38 -16.81 19.26
N GLN A 307 13.65 -16.46 19.38
CA GLN A 307 14.75 -16.36 18.39
C GLN A 307 14.45 -16.69 16.93
N THR A 308 14.67 -15.70 16.06
CA THR A 308 14.62 -15.76 14.60
C THR A 308 15.67 -16.71 14.02
N HIS A 309 15.22 -17.80 13.40
CA HIS A 309 16.05 -18.56 12.46
C HIS A 309 16.26 -17.76 11.16
N ARG A 310 17.53 -17.63 10.78
CA ARG A 310 18.06 -16.99 9.57
C ARG A 310 17.31 -17.41 8.29
N LEU A 311 16.80 -16.44 7.53
CA LEU A 311 16.53 -16.59 6.11
C LEU A 311 17.68 -15.91 5.33
N ARG A 312 18.52 -16.71 4.67
CA ARG A 312 19.46 -16.22 3.65
C ARG A 312 18.68 -15.91 2.37
N PRO A 313 18.95 -14.81 1.65
CA PRO A 313 18.41 -14.62 0.31
C PRO A 313 19.10 -15.58 -0.67
N ALA A 314 18.31 -16.15 -1.59
CA ALA A 314 18.79 -16.96 -2.70
C ALA A 314 19.76 -16.15 -3.57
N ALA A 315 20.89 -16.76 -3.91
CA ALA A 315 21.84 -16.21 -4.87
C ALA A 315 21.17 -16.10 -6.24
N ALA A 316 21.45 -15.00 -6.94
CA ALA A 316 21.05 -14.79 -8.32
C ALA A 316 21.53 -15.94 -9.21
N ALA A 317 20.63 -16.45 -10.06
CA ALA A 317 20.98 -17.37 -11.13
C ALA A 317 21.94 -16.69 -12.12
N PRO A 318 22.96 -17.40 -12.65
CA PRO A 318 23.81 -16.87 -13.70
C PRO A 318 23.03 -16.80 -15.04
N PRO A 319 23.43 -15.94 -15.98
CA PRO A 319 22.81 -15.87 -17.29
C PRO A 319 23.07 -17.15 -18.10
N LEU A 320 22.03 -17.63 -18.76
CA LEU A 320 22.08 -18.68 -19.77
C LEU A 320 23.00 -18.25 -20.92
N SER A 321 24.06 -19.01 -21.14
CA SER A 321 24.83 -19.04 -22.38
C SER A 321 23.95 -19.61 -23.50
N SER A 322 23.80 -18.87 -24.59
CA SER A 322 23.29 -19.38 -25.87
C SER A 322 24.35 -20.29 -26.53
N PRO A 323 23.98 -21.43 -27.11
CA PRO A 323 24.86 -22.13 -28.04
C PRO A 323 24.71 -21.56 -29.45
N LEU A 324 25.87 -21.27 -30.05
CA LEU A 324 26.26 -21.17 -31.47
C LEU A 324 25.26 -20.59 -32.49
#